data_AF-A0A5M9K1V3-F1
#
_entry.id   AF-A0A5M9K1V3-F1
#
_cell.length_a   1.000
_cell.length_b   1.000
_cell.length_c   1.000
_cell.angle_alpha   90.00
_cell.angle_beta   90.00
_cell.angle_gamma   90.00
#
_symmetry.space_group_name_H-M   'P 1'
#
loop_
_entity.id
_entity.type
_entity.pdbx_description
1 polymer ?
#
loop_
_entity_poly.entity_id
_entity_poly.type
_entity_poly.pdbx_seq_one_letter_code
_entity_poly.pdbx_strand_id
1 'polypeptide(L)'
;MTFDGETVYLKGLHIHSPSEHSINGDRAKSELHLVHAKADGEERAVVGILIDPVAYESNAPNSTFFESLQLSKVPSFKDTTTRISSTLNIKQALTEVKSLDTYWTYEGSLTTPPCTQGLRWFVSNPKLLVGTAQMQELLKVSSFSARVEQEVWGQKVNV
;
A
#
# COMPACT_ATOMS: atom_id res chain seq x y z
N MET A 1 -15.72 -0.58 1.08
CA MET A 1 -15.54 -0.50 -0.39
C MET A 1 -16.55 -1.44 -1.01
N THR A 2 -17.07 -1.10 -2.20
CA THR A 2 -17.98 -1.97 -2.95
C THR A 2 -17.44 -2.11 -4.38
N PHE A 3 -17.36 -3.34 -4.89
CA PHE A 3 -16.95 -3.67 -6.26
C PHE A 3 -17.67 -4.94 -6.69
N ASP A 4 -18.01 -5.10 -7.98
CA ASP A 4 -18.71 -6.28 -8.51
C ASP A 4 -19.98 -6.70 -7.72
N GLY A 5 -20.66 -5.74 -7.08
CA GLY A 5 -21.82 -6.00 -6.22
C GLY A 5 -21.49 -6.52 -4.82
N GLU A 6 -20.22 -6.72 -4.48
CA GLU A 6 -19.74 -7.18 -3.18
C GLU A 6 -19.29 -5.99 -2.31
N THR A 7 -19.65 -5.99 -1.02
CA THR A 7 -19.19 -4.99 -0.05
C THR A 7 -18.17 -5.59 0.92
N VAL A 8 -17.02 -4.93 1.03
CA VAL A 8 -15.89 -5.32 1.87
C VAL A 8 -15.45 -4.18 2.80
N TYR A 9 -14.87 -4.54 3.93
CA TYR A 9 -14.49 -3.67 5.03
C TYR A 9 -12.98 -3.69 5.25
N LEU A 10 -12.40 -2.54 5.60
CA LEU A 10 -10.98 -2.46 5.90
C LEU A 10 -10.66 -3.34 7.12
N LYS A 11 -9.79 -4.34 6.94
CA LYS A 11 -9.33 -5.26 7.97
C LYS A 11 -8.01 -4.80 8.58
N GLY A 12 -7.13 -4.22 7.76
CA GLY A 12 -5.84 -3.74 8.22
C GLY A 12 -5.01 -3.13 7.10
N LEU A 13 -3.79 -2.73 7.45
CA LEU A 13 -2.82 -2.21 6.51
C LEU A 13 -1.42 -2.68 6.86
N HIS A 14 -0.54 -2.65 5.86
CA HIS A 14 0.89 -2.85 6.02
C HIS A 14 1.64 -2.21 4.84
N ILE A 15 2.96 -2.09 4.96
CA ILE A 15 3.81 -1.45 3.95
C ILE A 15 4.91 -2.41 3.55
N HIS A 16 5.14 -2.53 2.25
CA HIS A 16 6.28 -3.22 1.67
C HIS A 16 7.35 -2.23 1.20
N SER A 17 8.62 -2.65 1.24
CA SER A 17 9.75 -1.90 0.69
C SER A 17 10.74 -2.85 0.02
N PRO A 18 11.05 -2.72 -1.28
CA PRO A 18 10.44 -1.79 -2.24
C PRO A 18 8.93 -2.08 -2.47
N SER A 19 8.27 -1.34 -3.37
CA SER A 19 6.93 -1.74 -3.84
C SER A 19 6.93 -3.16 -4.41
N GLU A 20 5.80 -3.86 -4.25
CA GLU A 20 5.63 -5.21 -4.80
C GLU A 20 5.26 -5.12 -6.28
N HIS A 21 4.39 -4.17 -6.63
CA HIS A 21 4.04 -3.86 -8.00
C HIS A 21 5.10 -3.00 -8.68
N SER A 22 5.29 -3.22 -9.98
CA SER A 22 5.90 -2.24 -10.87
C SER A 22 4.91 -1.82 -11.95
N ILE A 23 5.08 -0.59 -12.44
CA ILE A 23 4.29 -0.06 -13.56
C ILE A 23 5.26 0.20 -14.70
N ASN A 24 5.09 -0.51 -15.83
CA ASN A 24 6.00 -0.45 -16.97
C ASN A 24 7.48 -0.72 -16.59
N GLY A 25 7.70 -1.58 -15.61
CA GLY A 25 9.03 -1.91 -15.07
C GLY A 25 9.60 -0.88 -14.08
N ASP A 26 8.91 0.24 -13.83
CA ASP A 26 9.29 1.18 -12.77
C ASP A 26 8.72 0.74 -11.43
N ARG A 27 9.60 0.57 -10.44
CA ARG A 27 9.26 0.11 -9.09
C ARG A 27 9.48 1.24 -8.09
N ALA A 28 8.40 1.66 -7.44
CA ALA A 28 8.40 2.68 -6.41
C ALA A 28 9.17 2.24 -5.14
N LYS A 29 9.60 3.20 -4.31
CA LYS A 29 10.38 2.95 -3.10
C LYS A 29 9.65 2.16 -2.02
N SER A 30 8.34 2.30 -1.92
CA SER A 30 7.51 1.53 -1.00
C SER A 30 6.08 1.38 -1.55
N GLU A 31 5.30 0.49 -0.95
CA GLU A 31 3.88 0.31 -1.29
C GLU A 31 3.05 0.07 -0.03
N LEU A 32 1.97 0.81 0.13
CA LEU A 32 0.99 0.63 1.20
C LEU A 32 -0.14 -0.28 0.71
N HIS A 33 -0.39 -1.36 1.44
CA HIS A 33 -1.53 -2.24 1.22
C HIS A 33 -2.62 -1.96 2.24
N LEU A 34 -3.83 -1.69 1.76
CA LEU A 34 -5.05 -1.64 2.56
C LEU A 34 -5.87 -2.91 2.28
N VAL A 35 -5.85 -3.85 3.21
CA VAL A 35 -6.49 -5.16 3.06
C VAL A 35 -7.94 -5.07 3.48
N HIS A 36 -8.83 -5.51 2.61
CA HIS A 36 -10.27 -5.52 2.81
C HIS A 36 -10.83 -6.94 2.82
N ALA A 37 -11.79 -7.17 3.72
CA ALA A 37 -12.43 -8.46 3.92
C ALA A 37 -13.96 -8.34 3.94
N LYS A 38 -14.65 -9.46 3.68
CA LYS A 38 -16.08 -9.62 3.94
C LYS A 38 -16.40 -9.47 5.43
N ALA A 39 -17.69 -9.39 5.75
CA ALA A 39 -18.16 -9.35 7.12
C ALA A 39 -17.76 -10.60 7.95
N ASP A 40 -17.53 -11.74 7.31
CA ASP A 40 -17.04 -12.98 7.93
C ASP A 40 -15.51 -13.02 8.12
N GLY A 41 -14.79 -12.00 7.65
CA GLY A 41 -13.34 -11.87 7.79
C GLY A 41 -12.51 -12.47 6.64
N GLU A 42 -13.14 -13.08 5.63
CA GLU A 42 -12.47 -13.56 4.42
C GLU A 42 -11.90 -12.37 3.63
N GLU A 43 -10.59 -12.37 3.36
CA GLU A 43 -9.93 -11.34 2.56
C GLU A 43 -10.34 -11.44 1.10
N ARG A 44 -10.73 -10.31 0.51
CA ARG A 44 -11.31 -10.27 -0.84
C ARG A 44 -10.75 -9.19 -1.73
N ALA A 45 -10.21 -8.13 -1.16
CA ALA A 45 -9.63 -7.07 -1.95
C ALA A 45 -8.46 -6.38 -1.27
N VAL A 46 -7.54 -5.85 -2.06
CA VAL A 46 -6.42 -5.04 -1.58
C VAL A 46 -6.34 -3.77 -2.40
N VAL A 47 -6.21 -2.64 -1.72
CA VAL A 47 -5.82 -1.38 -2.37
C VAL A 47 -4.32 -1.21 -2.17
N GLY A 48 -3.57 -1.19 -3.27
CA GLY A 48 -2.14 -0.89 -3.30
C GLY A 48 -1.92 0.58 -3.62
N ILE A 49 -1.14 1.28 -2.79
CA ILE A 49 -0.75 2.67 -3.00
C ILE A 49 0.76 2.73 -3.13
N LEU A 50 1.24 3.07 -4.32
CA LEU A 50 2.66 3.25 -4.60
C LEU A 50 3.18 4.52 -3.92
N ILE A 51 4.37 4.46 -3.31
CA ILE A 51 4.94 5.56 -2.53
C ILE A 51 6.34 5.87 -3.05
N ASP A 52 6.58 7.14 -3.38
CA ASP A 52 7.89 7.65 -3.78
C ASP A 52 8.23 8.95 -3.04
N PRO A 53 9.53 9.27 -2.87
CA PRO A 53 9.91 10.58 -2.40
C PRO A 53 9.54 11.63 -3.45
N VAL A 54 9.23 12.84 -2.99
CA VAL A 54 9.16 14.02 -3.84
C VAL A 54 10.51 14.25 -4.52
N ALA A 55 10.52 14.91 -5.68
CA ALA A 55 11.78 15.26 -6.35
C ALA A 55 12.65 16.14 -5.41
N TYR A 56 13.97 15.92 -5.42
CA TYR A 56 14.92 16.54 -4.48
C TYR A 56 14.82 18.08 -4.43
N GLU A 57 14.44 18.71 -5.54
CA GLU A 57 14.31 20.17 -5.67
C GLU A 57 12.90 20.70 -5.35
N SER A 58 11.95 19.83 -4.98
CA SER A 58 10.58 20.24 -4.72
C SER A 58 10.34 20.58 -3.25
N ASN A 59 9.73 21.74 -3.00
CA ASN A 59 9.14 22.10 -1.70
C ASN A 59 7.82 21.34 -1.43
N ALA A 60 7.66 20.15 -2.01
CA ALA A 60 6.41 19.42 -1.90
C ALA A 60 6.18 19.05 -0.42
N PRO A 61 4.96 19.31 0.10
CA PRO A 61 4.66 19.05 1.49
C PRO A 61 4.76 17.56 1.79
N ASN A 62 5.10 17.25 3.04
CA ASN A 62 5.02 15.91 3.59
C ASN A 62 3.60 15.32 3.42
N SER A 63 3.52 13.99 3.33
CA SER A 63 2.25 13.29 3.38
C SER A 63 1.63 13.45 4.77
N THR A 64 0.40 13.95 4.80
CA THR A 64 -0.39 14.12 6.02
C THR A 64 -0.75 12.78 6.65
N PHE A 65 -0.91 11.73 5.82
CA PHE A 65 -1.10 10.36 6.31
C PHE A 65 0.13 9.90 7.11
N PHE A 66 1.34 10.05 6.57
CA PHE A 66 2.56 9.64 7.25
C PHE A 66 2.96 10.55 8.42
N GLU A 67 2.56 11.82 8.40
CA GLU A 67 2.63 12.69 9.58
C GLU A 67 1.74 12.16 10.72
N SER A 68 0.52 11.74 10.42
CA SER A 68 -0.39 11.17 11.42
C SER A 68 0.14 9.87 12.04
N LEU A 69 0.85 9.06 11.24
CA LEU A 69 1.48 7.82 11.68
C LEU A 69 2.66 8.07 12.63
N GLN A 70 3.27 9.25 12.59
CA GLN A 70 4.45 9.61 13.40
C GLN A 70 5.55 8.55 13.27
N LEU A 71 6.05 8.34 12.04
CA LEU A 71 7.01 7.27 11.70
C LEU A 71 8.21 7.17 12.65
N SER A 72 8.68 8.28 13.21
CA SER A 72 9.78 8.30 14.19
C SER A 72 9.49 7.57 15.51
N LYS A 73 8.21 7.31 15.82
CA LYS A 73 7.78 6.51 16.96
C LYS A 73 7.60 5.04 16.61
N VAL A 74 7.47 4.70 15.33
CA VAL A 74 7.25 3.32 14.89
C VAL A 74 8.51 2.51 15.21
N PRO A 75 8.38 1.34 15.86
CA PRO A 75 9.54 0.49 16.16
C PRO A 75 10.27 0.09 14.88
N SER A 76 11.59 -0.01 14.96
CA SER A 76 12.39 -0.53 13.84
C SER A 76 12.00 -1.99 13.53
N PHE A 77 12.30 -2.47 12.33
CA PHE A 77 12.01 -3.85 11.92
C PHE A 77 12.60 -4.95 12.84
N LYS A 78 13.61 -4.61 13.66
CA LYS A 78 14.22 -5.53 14.63
C LYS A 78 13.42 -5.69 15.92
N ASP A 79 12.54 -4.76 16.23
CA ASP A 79 11.67 -4.83 17.41
C ASP A 79 10.27 -5.31 17.00
N THR A 80 10.04 -6.60 17.24
CA THR A 80 8.78 -7.27 16.92
C THR A 80 7.83 -7.37 18.13
N THR A 81 8.15 -6.70 19.23
CA THR A 81 7.44 -6.87 20.51
C THR A 81 6.66 -5.61 20.91
N THR A 82 7.24 -4.44 20.64
CA THR A 82 6.62 -3.16 20.96
C THR A 82 5.38 -2.92 20.11
N ARG A 83 4.29 -2.51 20.77
CA ARG A 83 3.03 -2.12 20.12
C ARG A 83 2.68 -0.70 20.53
N ILE A 84 2.28 0.10 19.56
CA ILE A 84 1.89 1.50 19.77
C ILE A 84 0.45 1.66 19.31
N SER A 85 -0.38 2.25 20.19
CA SER A 85 -1.73 2.63 19.82
C SER A 85 -1.68 3.94 19.05
N SER A 86 -2.20 3.91 17.82
CA SER A 86 -2.27 5.07 16.93
C SER A 86 -3.63 5.10 16.25
N THR A 87 -4.18 6.31 16.08
CA THR A 87 -5.37 6.54 15.27
C THR A 87 -4.94 7.06 13.91
N LEU A 88 -5.24 6.31 12.85
CA LEU A 88 -4.87 6.66 11.48
C LEU A 88 -6.11 7.05 10.68
N ASN A 89 -6.02 8.15 9.94
CA ASN A 89 -7.07 8.54 9.00
C ASN A 89 -6.70 8.09 7.59
N ILE A 90 -7.17 6.89 7.22
CA ILE A 90 -6.88 6.28 5.91
C ILE A 90 -7.38 7.14 4.74
N LYS A 91 -8.38 8.00 4.97
CA LYS A 91 -8.87 8.92 3.93
C LYS A 91 -7.79 9.92 3.49
N GLN A 92 -6.82 10.24 4.34
CA GLN A 92 -5.69 11.10 3.96
C GLN A 92 -4.85 10.45 2.85
N ALA A 93 -4.44 9.20 3.03
CA ALA A 93 -3.70 8.46 2.01
C ALA A 93 -4.48 8.38 0.69
N LEU A 94 -5.78 8.08 0.77
CA LEU A 94 -6.65 8.04 -0.42
C LEU A 94 -6.74 9.41 -1.10
N THR A 95 -6.92 10.49 -0.34
CA THR A 95 -7.02 11.86 -0.89
C THR A 95 -5.73 12.27 -1.60
N GLU A 96 -4.57 11.92 -1.03
CA GLU A 96 -3.24 12.22 -1.61
C GLU A 96 -3.01 11.50 -2.94
N VAL A 97 -3.66 10.35 -3.16
CA VAL A 97 -3.71 9.65 -4.46
C VAL A 97 -4.99 9.90 -5.24
N LYS A 98 -5.64 11.04 -4.99
CA LYS A 98 -6.86 11.48 -5.69
C LYS A 98 -7.96 10.43 -5.63
N SER A 99 -8.24 9.89 -4.44
CA SER A 99 -9.32 8.93 -4.16
C SER A 99 -9.42 7.74 -5.11
N LEU A 100 -8.29 7.30 -5.70
CA LEU A 100 -8.27 6.28 -6.76
C LEU A 100 -9.12 6.68 -7.97
N ASP A 101 -9.08 7.95 -8.41
CA ASP A 101 -9.72 8.40 -9.64
C ASP A 101 -9.18 7.64 -10.88
N THR A 102 -7.92 7.20 -10.80
CA THR A 102 -7.30 6.31 -11.78
C THR A 102 -6.52 5.21 -11.05
N TYR A 103 -6.69 3.96 -11.48
CA TYR A 103 -6.06 2.77 -10.90
C TYR A 103 -5.97 1.64 -11.93
N TRP A 104 -5.13 0.66 -11.62
CA TRP A 104 -5.19 -0.66 -12.25
C TRP A 104 -5.94 -1.63 -11.35
N THR A 105 -6.71 -2.54 -11.94
CA THR A 105 -7.39 -3.59 -11.21
C THR A 105 -7.21 -4.95 -11.87
N TYR A 106 -7.09 -6.00 -11.07
CA TYR A 106 -6.96 -7.36 -11.57
C TYR A 106 -7.37 -8.37 -10.49
N GLU A 107 -7.68 -9.60 -10.91
CA GLU A 107 -7.84 -10.72 -9.98
C GLU A 107 -6.48 -11.37 -9.72
N GLY A 108 -6.08 -11.42 -8.46
CA GLY A 108 -4.76 -11.85 -8.02
C GLY A 108 -4.80 -12.67 -6.74
N SER A 109 -3.71 -12.59 -5.98
CA SER A 109 -3.54 -13.31 -4.72
C SER A 109 -3.07 -12.41 -3.59
N LEU A 110 -3.03 -12.96 -2.37
CA LEU A 110 -2.13 -12.45 -1.35
C LEU A 110 -0.67 -12.57 -1.80
N THR A 111 0.15 -11.60 -1.40
CA THR A 111 1.59 -11.58 -1.70
C THR A 111 2.42 -12.31 -0.64
N THR A 112 1.79 -12.67 0.49
CA THR A 112 2.38 -13.46 1.57
C THR A 112 1.71 -14.83 1.68
N PRO A 113 2.42 -15.87 2.19
CA PRO A 113 1.83 -17.18 2.41
C PRO A 113 0.52 -17.12 3.20
N PRO A 114 -0.53 -17.88 2.81
CA PRO A 114 -0.51 -18.98 1.84
C PRO A 114 -0.72 -18.56 0.38
N CYS A 115 -0.59 -17.27 0.04
CA CYS A 115 -0.76 -16.76 -1.32
C CYS A 115 -2.15 -17.07 -1.92
N THR A 116 -3.19 -17.01 -1.08
CA THR A 116 -4.59 -17.28 -1.47
C THR A 116 -4.98 -16.45 -2.69
N GLN A 117 -5.55 -17.08 -3.71
CA GLN A 117 -6.03 -16.44 -4.94
C GLN A 117 -7.47 -15.94 -4.82
N GLY A 118 -7.94 -15.23 -5.84
CA GLY A 118 -9.32 -14.73 -5.94
C GLY A 118 -9.54 -13.38 -5.25
N LEU A 119 -8.45 -12.65 -4.95
CA LEU A 119 -8.53 -11.30 -4.41
C LEU A 119 -8.60 -10.29 -5.56
N ARG A 120 -9.45 -9.28 -5.43
CA ARG A 120 -9.49 -8.13 -6.32
C ARG A 120 -8.46 -7.09 -5.87
N TRP A 121 -7.48 -6.80 -6.72
CA TRP A 121 -6.50 -5.74 -6.50
C TRP A 121 -6.94 -4.42 -7.11
N PHE A 122 -6.61 -3.31 -6.44
CA PHE A 122 -6.77 -1.95 -6.92
C PHE A 122 -5.48 -1.18 -6.65
N VAL A 123 -4.65 -0.97 -7.66
CA VAL A 123 -3.34 -0.30 -7.53
C VAL A 123 -3.46 1.15 -8.01
N SER A 124 -3.16 2.12 -7.15
CA SER A 124 -3.28 3.54 -7.48
C SER A 124 -2.34 3.94 -8.63
N ASN A 125 -2.85 4.70 -9.60
CA ASN A 125 -2.00 5.28 -10.64
C ASN A 125 -1.20 6.48 -10.15
N PRO A 126 -1.80 7.47 -9.45
CA PRO A 126 -1.02 8.45 -8.72
C PRO A 126 -0.23 7.76 -7.60
N LYS A 127 1.07 8.07 -7.52
CA LYS A 127 1.90 7.70 -6.38
C LYS A 127 1.63 8.68 -5.23
N LEU A 128 1.61 8.18 -4.00
CA LEU A 128 1.64 9.00 -2.79
C LEU A 128 3.06 9.54 -2.63
N LEU A 129 3.21 10.85 -2.73
CA LEU A 129 4.51 11.50 -2.61
C LEU A 129 4.79 11.89 -1.17
N VAL A 130 5.99 11.57 -0.68
CA VAL A 130 6.43 11.92 0.68
C VAL A 130 7.70 12.75 0.66
N GLY A 131 7.94 13.57 1.68
CA GLY A 131 9.21 14.27 1.83
C GLY A 131 10.38 13.30 1.97
N THR A 132 11.58 13.70 1.54
CA THR A 132 12.79 12.84 1.64
C THR A 132 13.02 12.32 3.05
N ALA A 133 12.82 13.16 4.08
CA ALA A 133 12.95 12.75 5.48
C ALA A 133 11.90 11.69 5.87
N GLN A 134 10.64 11.85 5.44
CA GLN A 134 9.60 10.84 5.68
C GLN A 134 9.93 9.52 4.99
N MET A 135 10.41 9.55 3.75
CA MET A 135 10.84 8.35 3.04
C MET A 135 11.98 7.65 3.78
N GLN A 136 12.96 8.41 4.29
CA GLN A 136 14.05 7.85 5.09
C GLN A 136 13.55 7.18 6.37
N GLU A 137 12.62 7.78 7.11
CA GLU A 137 12.01 7.15 8.29
C GLU A 137 11.21 5.90 7.91
N LEU A 138 10.45 5.95 6.82
CA LEU A 138 9.69 4.80 6.32
C LEU A 138 10.60 3.61 5.98
N LEU A 139 11.74 3.88 5.33
CA LEU A 139 12.70 2.83 4.97
C LEU A 139 13.50 2.31 6.17
N LYS A 140 13.61 3.06 7.27
CA LYS A 140 14.25 2.58 8.52
C LYS A 140 13.39 1.60 9.29
N VAL A 141 12.06 1.78 9.24
CA VAL A 141 11.12 0.89 9.95
C VAL A 141 10.88 -0.43 9.22
N SER A 142 11.25 -0.49 7.93
CA SER A 142 11.10 -1.68 7.10
C SER A 142 12.45 -2.34 6.78
N SER A 143 12.38 -3.58 6.30
CA SER A 143 13.47 -4.27 5.61
C SER A 143 12.99 -4.69 4.22
N PHE A 144 13.86 -5.33 3.42
CA PHE A 144 13.43 -5.86 2.13
C PHE A 144 12.27 -6.84 2.34
N SER A 145 11.08 -6.47 1.87
CA SER A 145 9.83 -7.16 2.19
C SER A 145 8.95 -7.41 0.96
N ALA A 146 9.44 -7.09 -0.24
CA ALA A 146 8.71 -7.29 -1.48
C ALA A 146 8.88 -8.72 -2.01
N ARG A 147 7.78 -9.38 -2.38
CA ARG A 147 7.80 -10.57 -3.21
C ARG A 147 8.22 -10.19 -4.64
N VAL A 148 8.88 -11.13 -5.31
CA VAL A 148 9.22 -10.98 -6.73
C VAL A 148 7.96 -10.91 -7.58
N GLU A 149 7.99 -10.10 -8.64
CA GLU A 149 6.90 -10.04 -9.63
C GLU A 149 6.62 -11.43 -10.20
N GLN A 150 5.33 -11.71 -10.42
CA GLN A 150 4.86 -12.98 -10.98
C GLN A 150 4.46 -12.79 -12.44
N GLU A 151 4.54 -13.85 -13.23
CA GLU A 151 4.12 -13.78 -14.62
C GLU A 151 2.60 -13.59 -14.75
N VAL A 152 2.19 -12.77 -15.72
CA VAL A 152 0.78 -12.51 -16.02
C VAL A 152 0.26 -13.64 -16.90
N TRP A 153 -0.28 -14.70 -16.29
CA TRP A 153 -0.79 -15.88 -17.00
C TRP A 153 -2.31 -15.88 -17.10
N GLY A 154 -2.83 -15.29 -18.19
CA GLY A 154 -4.28 -15.23 -18.44
C GLY A 154 -5.05 -14.28 -17.53
N GLN A 155 -4.39 -13.73 -16.49
CA GLN A 155 -4.88 -12.57 -15.75
C GLN A 155 -4.96 -11.38 -16.70
N LYS A 156 -6.08 -10.69 -16.64
CA LYS A 156 -6.30 -9.49 -17.45
C LYS A 156 -6.39 -8.32 -16.49
N VAL A 157 -5.65 -7.26 -16.79
CA VAL A 157 -5.69 -6.01 -16.04
C VAL A 157 -6.81 -5.15 -16.63
N ASN A 158 -7.60 -4.54 -15.75
CA ASN A 158 -8.74 -3.67 -16.05
C ASN A 158 -9.87 -4.35 -16.84
N VAL A 159 -10.14 -5.62 -16.54
CA VAL A 159 -11.31 -6.33 -17.06
C VAL A 159 -12.19 -6.94 -15.98
#